data_AF-A0A183SW55-F1
#
_entry.id   AF-A0A183SW55-F1
#
_cell.length_a   1.000
_cell.length_b   1.000
_cell.length_c   1.000
_cell.angle_alpha   90.00
_cell.angle_beta   90.00
_cell.angle_gamma   90.00
#
_symmetry.space_group_name_H-M   'P 1'
#
loop_
_entity.id
_entity.type
_entity.pdbx_description
1 polymer ?
#
loop_
_entity_poly.entity_id
_entity_poly.type
_entity_poly.pdbx_seq_one_letter_code
_entity_poly.pdbx_strand_id
1 'polypeptide(L)'
;MDSPLRPFLANTFMDKIEQSYPKDTISYLDFYARYVDYLFGLTSRTIDIDELVQTFNKAHPSLQFSAETEANNETAFLDDLMHGSSTVDFDDVHRMLHGRVKQGR
;
A
#
# COMPACT_ATOMS: atom_id res chain seq x y z
N MET A 1 2.21 -25.45 -1.41
CA MET A 1 2.46 -24.64 -2.62
C MET A 1 1.16 -24.55 -3.36
N ASP A 2 0.44 -23.48 -3.07
CA ASP A 2 -0.78 -23.11 -3.75
C ASP A 2 -0.56 -23.04 -5.27
N SER A 3 -1.61 -23.35 -6.04
CA SER A 3 -1.56 -23.48 -7.51
C SER A 3 -0.65 -22.44 -8.19
N PRO A 4 0.16 -22.81 -9.20
CA PRO A 4 1.01 -21.87 -9.94
C PRO A 4 0.21 -20.76 -10.64
N LEU A 5 -1.11 -20.93 -10.75
CA LEU A 5 -2.01 -19.94 -11.33
C LEU A 5 -2.42 -18.82 -10.35
N ARG A 6 -2.33 -19.05 -9.04
CA ARG A 6 -2.76 -18.07 -8.03
C ARG A 6 -1.97 -16.75 -8.10
N PRO A 7 -0.63 -16.74 -8.17
CA PRO A 7 0.13 -15.50 -8.30
C PRO A 7 -0.24 -14.71 -9.55
N PHE A 8 -0.47 -15.41 -10.68
CA PHE A 8 -0.87 -14.77 -11.93
C PHE A 8 -2.26 -14.11 -11.84
N LEU A 9 -3.23 -14.81 -11.25
CA LEU A 9 -4.58 -14.26 -11.04
C LEU A 9 -4.59 -13.12 -10.03
N ALA A 10 -3.82 -13.22 -8.94
CA ALA A 10 -3.67 -12.16 -7.97
C ALA A 10 -3.07 -10.91 -8.61
N ASN A 11 -2.01 -11.07 -9.41
CA ASN A 11 -1.38 -9.94 -10.11
C ASN A 11 -2.36 -9.28 -11.10
N THR A 12 -3.08 -10.07 -11.91
CA THR A 12 -4.10 -9.56 -12.84
C THR A 12 -5.25 -8.84 -12.13
N PHE A 13 -5.68 -9.36 -10.98
CA PHE A 13 -6.69 -8.73 -10.15
C PHE A 13 -6.19 -7.38 -9.63
N MET A 14 -4.97 -7.31 -9.10
CA MET A 14 -4.38 -6.07 -8.60
C MET A 14 -4.17 -5.03 -9.71
N ASP A 15 -3.77 -5.45 -10.92
CA ASP A 15 -3.67 -4.54 -12.07
C ASP A 15 -5.02 -3.88 -12.39
N LYS A 16 -6.13 -4.62 -12.24
CA LYS A 16 -7.48 -4.08 -12.45
C LYS A 16 -7.92 -3.15 -11.32
N ILE A 17 -7.52 -3.47 -10.09
CA ILE A 17 -7.76 -2.61 -8.93
C ILE A 17 -7.04 -1.27 -9.09
N GLU A 18 -5.77 -1.28 -9.51
CA GLU A 18 -5.00 -0.05 -9.72
C GLU A 18 -5.66 0.88 -10.75
N GLN A 19 -6.22 0.31 -11.80
CA GLN A 19 -6.98 1.06 -12.81
C GLN A 19 -8.31 1.63 -12.30
N SER A 20 -8.82 1.13 -11.17
CA SER A 20 -10.06 1.64 -10.56
C SER A 20 -9.84 2.85 -9.65
N TYR A 21 -8.59 3.10 -9.23
CA TYR A 21 -8.27 4.29 -8.46
C TYR A 21 -8.41 5.54 -9.33
N PRO A 22 -8.85 6.68 -8.76
CA PRO A 22 -8.71 7.97 -9.40
C PRO A 22 -7.25 8.18 -9.84
N LYS A 23 -7.04 8.75 -11.04
CA LYS A 23 -5.70 8.91 -11.63
C LYS A 23 -4.70 9.61 -10.71
N ASP A 24 -5.19 10.51 -9.87
CA ASP A 24 -4.37 11.32 -9.00
C ASP A 24 -4.09 10.63 -7.65
N THR A 25 -4.81 9.54 -7.32
CA THR A 25 -4.68 8.87 -6.02
C THR A 25 -3.28 8.31 -5.79
N ILE A 26 -2.66 7.71 -6.81
CA ILE A 26 -1.28 7.22 -6.73
C ILE A 26 -0.28 8.39 -6.77
N SER A 27 -0.65 9.52 -7.38
CA SER A 27 0.22 10.71 -7.45
C SER A 27 0.40 11.42 -6.11
N TYR A 28 -0.51 11.20 -5.15
CA TYR A 28 -0.34 11.66 -3.77
C TYR A 28 0.66 10.82 -2.96
N LEU A 29 1.09 9.68 -3.50
CA LEU A 29 2.07 8.82 -2.85
C LEU A 29 3.48 9.20 -3.34
N ASP A 30 4.35 9.54 -2.39
CA ASP A 30 5.77 9.79 -2.64
C ASP A 30 6.48 8.48 -3.07
N PHE A 31 5.96 7.35 -2.60
CA PHE A 31 6.40 6.02 -2.98
C PHE A 31 5.22 5.06 -3.09
N TYR A 32 5.28 4.16 -4.06
CA TYR A 32 4.28 3.12 -4.27
C TYR A 32 4.95 1.83 -4.73
N ALA A 33 4.70 0.74 -4.00
CA ALA A 33 5.20 -0.59 -4.32
C ALA A 33 4.10 -1.65 -4.18
N ARG A 34 4.19 -2.69 -5.01
CA ARG A 34 3.29 -3.84 -4.98
C ARG A 34 4.07 -5.14 -4.96
N TYR A 35 3.65 -6.07 -4.12
CA TYR A 35 4.12 -7.46 -4.11
C TYR A 35 2.94 -8.44 -4.11
N VAL A 36 2.66 -9.03 -5.27
CA VAL A 36 1.52 -9.95 -5.50
C VAL A 36 0.19 -9.34 -5.05
N ASP A 37 -0.30 -9.67 -3.86
CA ASP A 37 -1.55 -9.19 -3.26
C ASP A 37 -1.35 -8.12 -2.16
N TYR A 38 -0.09 -7.76 -1.87
CA TYR A 38 0.30 -6.70 -0.94
C TYR A 38 0.61 -5.41 -1.68
N LEU A 39 0.17 -4.31 -1.10
CA LEU A 39 0.39 -2.96 -1.60
C LEU A 39 0.95 -2.10 -0.49
N PHE A 40 1.90 -1.26 -0.86
CA PHE A 40 2.62 -0.37 0.03
C PHE A 40 2.70 1.02 -0.58
N GLY A 41 2.41 2.04 0.21
CA GLY A 41 2.54 3.42 -0.19
C GLY A 41 3.09 4.30 0.92
N LEU A 42 3.88 5.30 0.55
CA LEU A 42 4.33 6.37 1.45
C LEU A 42 3.72 7.68 1.00
N THR A 43 3.32 8.53 1.95
CA THR A 43 2.77 9.85 1.67
C THR A 43 3.13 10.86 2.75
N SER A 44 3.11 12.14 2.35
CA SER A 44 3.20 13.30 3.24
C SER A 44 2.06 13.41 4.26
N ARG A 45 2.28 14.12 5.40
CA ARG A 45 1.38 14.28 6.57
C ARG A 45 0.33 15.32 6.24
N THR A 46 0.60 16.13 5.21
CA THR A 46 -0.33 17.09 4.66
C THR A 46 -1.51 16.41 3.97
N ILE A 47 -1.36 15.15 3.57
CA ILE A 47 -2.42 14.34 2.97
C ILE A 47 -3.26 13.69 4.07
N ASP A 48 -4.58 13.75 3.90
CA ASP A 48 -5.50 13.01 4.74
C ASP A 48 -5.40 11.50 4.44
N ILE A 49 -4.67 10.76 5.28
CA ILE A 49 -4.53 9.31 5.11
C ILE A 49 -5.85 8.59 5.26
N ASP A 50 -6.79 9.12 6.05
CA ASP A 50 -8.02 8.42 6.35
C ASP A 50 -8.93 8.49 5.11
N GLU A 51 -8.93 9.64 4.43
CA GLU A 51 -9.52 9.78 3.09
C GLU A 51 -8.83 8.88 2.07
N LEU A 52 -7.50 8.80 2.09
CA LEU A 52 -6.74 7.94 1.19
C LEU A 52 -7.09 6.46 1.40
N VAL A 53 -6.99 5.97 2.64
CA VAL A 53 -7.37 4.61 3.05
C VAL A 53 -8.81 4.30 2.63
N GLN A 54 -9.74 5.23 2.81
CA GLN A 54 -11.12 5.05 2.36
C GLN A 54 -11.23 4.94 0.83
N THR A 55 -10.49 5.76 0.09
CA THR A 55 -10.45 5.71 -1.39
C THR A 55 -9.95 4.36 -1.87
N PHE A 56 -8.86 3.87 -1.29
CA PHE A 56 -8.30 2.55 -1.61
C PHE A 56 -9.27 1.40 -1.23
N ASN A 57 -9.90 1.47 -0.06
CA ASN A 57 -10.90 0.47 0.36
C ASN A 57 -12.19 0.49 -0.48
N LYS A 58 -12.55 1.63 -1.09
CA LYS A 58 -13.73 1.76 -1.97
C LYS A 58 -13.52 1.11 -3.34
N ALA A 59 -12.27 0.90 -3.76
CA ALA A 59 -11.96 0.28 -5.06
C ALA A 59 -12.55 -1.12 -5.18
N HIS A 60 -12.53 -1.92 -4.09
CA HIS A 60 -13.12 -3.25 -4.10
C HIS A 60 -13.40 -3.80 -2.69
N PRO A 61 -14.55 -4.49 -2.47
CA PRO A 61 -14.92 -5.01 -1.15
C PRO A 61 -13.94 -6.04 -0.57
N SER A 62 -13.23 -6.76 -1.43
CA SER A 62 -12.18 -7.71 -1.03
C SER A 62 -10.85 -7.06 -0.70
N LEU A 63 -10.68 -5.74 -0.80
CA LEU A 63 -9.48 -5.06 -0.34
C LEU A 63 -9.62 -4.64 1.12
N GLN A 64 -8.49 -4.64 1.81
CA GLN A 64 -8.37 -4.04 3.14
C GLN A 64 -7.08 -3.24 3.19
N PHE A 65 -7.24 -1.94 3.27
CA PHE A 65 -6.19 -0.97 3.50
C PHE A 65 -6.27 -0.44 4.93
N SER A 66 -5.11 -0.28 5.53
CA SER A 66 -4.88 0.42 6.78
C SER A 66 -3.70 1.37 6.61
N ALA A 67 -3.62 2.36 7.47
CA ALA A 67 -2.48 3.24 7.52
C ALA A 67 -1.83 3.21 8.88
N GLU A 68 -0.52 3.36 8.87
CA GLU A 68 0.32 3.41 10.04
C GLU A 68 1.19 4.67 9.97
N THR A 69 1.43 5.30 11.10
CA THR A 69 2.37 6.41 11.17
C THR A 69 3.70 5.84 11.59
N GLU A 70 4.72 6.16 10.83
CA GLU A 70 6.08 5.78 11.16
C GLU A 70 6.47 6.26 12.57
N ALA A 71 7.21 5.42 13.28
CA ALA A 71 7.78 5.73 14.58
C ALA A 71 9.28 5.41 14.55
N ASN A 72 10.11 6.39 14.92
CA ASN A 72 11.57 6.25 15.05
C ASN A 72 12.33 5.94 13.74
N ASN A 73 11.88 6.45 12.59
CA ASN A 73 12.56 6.26 11.30
C ASN A 73 12.63 4.78 10.85
N GLU A 74 11.69 3.97 11.36
CA GLU A 74 11.59 2.54 11.16
C GLU A 74 10.17 2.18 10.72
N THR A 75 10.08 1.27 9.75
CA THR A 75 8.80 0.74 9.35
C THR A 75 8.85 -0.71 8.86
N ALA A 76 7.80 -1.49 9.10
CA ALA A 76 7.75 -2.90 8.75
C ALA A 76 6.94 -3.14 7.47
N PHE A 77 7.51 -3.85 6.50
CA PHE A 77 6.82 -4.32 5.29
C PHE A 77 7.16 -5.79 5.02
N LEU A 78 6.12 -6.63 4.85
CA LEU A 78 6.27 -8.08 4.61
C LEU A 78 7.18 -8.79 5.64
N ASP A 79 7.04 -8.40 6.92
CA ASP A 79 7.85 -8.88 8.04
C ASP A 79 9.34 -8.44 8.03
N ASP A 80 9.75 -7.63 7.05
CA ASP A 80 11.07 -6.99 7.00
C ASP A 80 10.99 -5.55 7.54
N LEU A 81 11.95 -5.21 8.43
CA LEU A 81 12.12 -3.85 8.93
C LEU A 81 12.90 -3.04 7.89
N MET A 82 12.29 -1.96 7.40
CA MET A 82 12.91 -0.99 6.52
C MET A 82 13.46 0.16 7.36
N HIS A 83 14.75 0.44 7.18
CA HIS A 83 15.44 1.61 7.77
C HIS A 83 15.59 2.71 6.74
N GLY A 84 15.37 3.95 7.18
CA GLY A 84 15.55 5.13 6.34
C GLY A 84 17.01 5.27 5.96
N SER A 85 17.27 5.36 4.66
CA SER A 85 18.58 5.71 4.11
C SER A 85 18.59 7.22 3.84
N SER A 86 19.74 7.88 3.91
CA SER A 86 19.91 9.33 3.72
C SER A 86 19.42 9.91 2.37
N THR A 87 18.94 9.07 1.46
CA THR A 87 18.28 9.45 0.19
C THR A 87 16.75 9.36 0.21
N VAL A 88 16.18 8.62 1.17
CA VAL A 88 14.76 8.57 1.52
C VAL A 88 14.71 8.84 3.01
N ASP A 89 14.79 10.12 3.38
CA ASP A 89 14.62 10.53 4.77
C ASP A 89 13.18 10.23 5.15
N PHE A 90 13.01 9.17 5.92
CA PHE A 90 11.76 8.84 6.57
C PHE A 90 11.32 9.95 7.56
N ASP A 91 12.24 10.85 7.94
CA ASP A 91 11.93 12.08 8.65
C ASP A 91 10.91 12.98 7.89
N ASP A 92 10.90 12.94 6.55
CA ASP A 92 9.93 13.65 5.70
C ASP A 92 8.74 12.76 5.26
N VAL A 93 8.86 11.44 5.40
CA VAL A 93 7.76 10.50 5.20
C VAL A 93 6.89 10.50 6.44
N HIS A 94 5.60 10.43 6.21
CA HIS A 94 4.72 11.07 7.13
C HIS A 94 3.57 10.17 7.52
N ARG A 95 3.05 9.35 6.61
CA ARG A 95 2.11 8.27 6.89
C ARG A 95 2.29 7.18 5.85
N MET A 96 2.13 5.94 6.29
CA MET A 96 2.35 4.75 5.49
C MET A 96 1.04 4.03 5.25
N LEU A 97 0.83 3.56 4.03
CA LEU A 97 -0.39 2.89 3.58
C LEU A 97 -0.08 1.43 3.25
N HIS A 98 -0.77 0.51 3.94
CA HIS A 98 -0.66 -0.93 3.75
C HIS A 98 -1.97 -1.48 3.25
N GLY A 99 -1.93 -2.21 2.15
CA GLY A 99 -3.09 -2.88 1.58
C GLY A 99 -2.84 -4.35 1.37
N ARG A 100 -3.88 -5.17 1.61
CA ARG A 100 -3.91 -6.55 1.14
C ARG A 100 -5.29 -6.96 0.68
N VAL A 101 -5.35 -8.00 -0.14
CA VAL A 101 -6.61 -8.70 -0.43
C VAL A 101 -7.06 -9.45 0.83
N LYS A 102 -8.31 -9.24 1.25
CA LYS A 102 -8.97 -10.00 2.32
C LYS A 102 -8.94 -11.47 1.94
N GLN A 103 -8.22 -12.27 2.72
CA GLN A 103 -8.31 -13.71 2.60
C GLN A 103 -9.70 -14.12 3.10
N GLY A 104 -10.51 -14.71 2.21
CA GLY A 104 -11.80 -15.27 2.58
C GLY A 104 -11.62 -16.34 3.65
N ARG A 105 -12.54 -16.39 4.61
CA ARG A 105 -12.71 -17.56 5.49
C ARG A 105 -13.18 -18.77 4.70
#